data_AF-A0A1V4QH68-F1
#
_entry.id   AF-A0A1V4QH68-F1
#
_cell.length_a   1.000
_cell.length_b   1.000
_cell.length_c   1.000
_cell.angle_alpha   90.00
_cell.angle_beta   90.00
_cell.angle_gamma   90.00
#
_symmetry.space_group_name_H-M   'P 1'
#
loop_
_entity.id
_entity.type
_entity.pdbx_description
1 polymer ?
#
loop_
_entity_poly.entity_id
_entity_poly.type
_entity_poly.pdbx_seq_one_letter_code
_entity_poly.pdbx_strand_id
1 'polypeptide(L)'
;MSYAHPSKPHLQAVDIQQIVTQSLEAVNHRAAFTNITLKNKLPENLPPVQVDSMQIGQVLINLLINAEQAMPDGGSITIAGHEENDCVVLQVADTGQGIPPEQQTVIFDPFFTTREAGKGTNQSLPDGTEQRENYGFQPGWLRNDIQPFPAEKPGPS
;
A
#
# COMPACT_ATOMS: atom_id res chain seq x y z
N MET A 1 30.76 -8.99 -4.83
CA MET A 1 29.79 -8.98 -3.71
C MET A 1 28.42 -9.23 -4.31
N SER A 2 27.69 -10.20 -3.76
CA SER A 2 26.43 -10.71 -4.33
C SER A 2 25.36 -9.62 -4.28
N TYR A 3 25.03 -9.03 -5.43
CA TYR A 3 23.80 -8.27 -5.58
C TYR A 3 22.67 -9.30 -5.54
N ALA A 4 22.01 -9.43 -4.39
CA ALA A 4 20.87 -10.31 -4.23
C ALA A 4 19.82 -9.87 -5.26
N HIS A 5 19.61 -10.70 -6.27
CA HIS A 5 18.40 -10.58 -7.08
C HIS A 5 17.22 -10.66 -6.11
N PRO A 6 16.17 -9.84 -6.25
CA PRO A 6 14.92 -10.10 -5.56
C PRO A 6 14.54 -11.55 -5.87
N SER A 7 14.33 -12.34 -4.82
CA SER A 7 13.85 -13.71 -4.96
C SER A 7 12.61 -13.69 -5.85
N LYS A 8 12.47 -14.65 -6.78
CA LYS A 8 11.24 -14.80 -7.57
C LYS A 8 10.01 -14.71 -6.63
N PRO A 9 8.96 -13.95 -6.99
CA PRO A 9 7.79 -13.77 -6.14
C PRO A 9 7.23 -15.13 -5.73
N HIS A 10 7.05 -15.32 -4.43
CA HIS A 10 6.50 -16.56 -3.89
C HIS A 10 4.98 -16.44 -3.84
N LEU A 11 4.36 -16.65 -5.00
CA LEU A 11 2.90 -16.60 -5.13
C LEU A 11 2.25 -17.77 -4.40
N GLN A 12 1.33 -17.46 -3.49
CA GLN A 12 0.52 -18.42 -2.77
C GLN A 12 -0.91 -17.87 -2.62
N ALA A 13 -1.88 -18.75 -2.35
CA ALA A 13 -3.23 -18.33 -1.98
C ALA A 13 -3.18 -17.68 -0.59
N VAL A 14 -3.46 -16.38 -0.51
CA VAL A 14 -3.42 -15.63 0.75
C VAL A 14 -4.76 -14.98 1.03
N ASP A 15 -5.13 -15.00 2.31
CA ASP A 15 -6.19 -14.16 2.84
C ASP A 15 -5.68 -12.71 2.99
N ILE A 16 -6.24 -11.81 2.17
CA ILE A 16 -5.89 -10.40 2.17
C ILE A 16 -6.14 -9.72 3.53
N GLN A 17 -7.12 -10.20 4.30
CA GLN A 17 -7.41 -9.65 5.62
C GLN A 17 -6.21 -9.84 6.57
N GLN A 18 -5.52 -10.97 6.46
CA GLN A 18 -4.33 -11.24 7.26
C GLN A 18 -3.20 -10.26 6.92
N ILE A 19 -2.94 -10.02 5.62
CA ILE A 19 -1.88 -9.09 5.19
C ILE A 19 -2.20 -7.68 5.70
N VAL A 20 -3.44 -7.21 5.51
CA VAL A 20 -3.86 -5.88 5.95
C VAL A 20 -3.72 -5.73 7.47
N THR A 21 -4.17 -6.73 8.24
CA THR A 21 -4.07 -6.70 9.70
C THR A 21 -2.61 -6.59 10.15
N GLN A 22 -1.72 -7.41 9.59
CA GLN A 22 -0.29 -7.38 9.90
C GLN A 22 0.36 -6.05 9.51
N SER A 23 0.00 -5.47 8.37
CA SER A 23 0.50 -4.17 7.94
C SER A 23 0.04 -3.03 8.86
N LEU A 24 -1.22 -3.05 9.31
CA LEU A 24 -1.76 -2.07 10.26
C LEU A 24 -1.05 -2.19 11.62
N GLU A 25 -0.88 -3.41 12.15
CA GLU A 25 -0.14 -3.65 13.40
C GLU A 25 1.31 -3.14 13.30
N ALA A 26 1.99 -3.42 12.19
CA ALA A 26 3.38 -3.01 11.98
C ALA A 26 3.58 -1.49 12.04
N VAL A 27 2.62 -0.69 11.56
CA VAL A 27 2.71 0.78 11.61
C VAL A 27 2.17 1.35 12.92
N ASN A 28 1.21 0.69 13.56
CA ASN A 28 0.60 1.14 14.81
C ASN A 28 1.61 1.25 15.97
N HIS A 29 2.70 0.48 15.93
CA HIS A 29 3.78 0.58 16.90
C HIS A 29 4.69 1.80 16.74
N ARG A 30 4.56 2.58 15.66
CA ARG A 30 5.39 3.76 15.40
C ARG A 30 4.76 4.99 16.06
N ALA A 31 5.59 5.77 16.76
CA ALA A 31 5.15 7.02 17.40
C ALA A 31 4.49 8.01 16.42
N ALA A 32 4.90 7.99 15.15
CA ALA A 32 4.33 8.80 14.08
C ALA A 32 2.82 8.54 13.85
N PHE A 33 2.32 7.35 14.19
CA PHE A 33 0.91 6.98 14.02
C PHE A 33 0.05 7.28 15.26
N THR A 34 0.61 7.87 16.32
CA THR A 34 -0.13 8.09 17.59
C THR A 34 -1.36 8.99 17.43
N ASN A 35 -1.33 9.95 16.49
CA ASN A 35 -2.44 10.86 16.21
C ASN A 35 -3.25 10.45 14.97
N ILE A 36 -3.09 9.23 14.49
CA ILE A 36 -3.76 8.70 13.30
C ILE A 36 -4.71 7.58 13.70
N THR A 37 -5.97 7.72 13.32
CA THR A 37 -6.96 6.64 13.48
C THR A 37 -6.87 5.68 12.29
N LEU A 38 -6.49 4.43 12.55
CA LEU A 38 -6.48 3.36 11.55
C LEU A 38 -7.83 2.66 11.50
N LYS A 39 -8.44 2.56 10.31
CA LYS A 39 -9.74 1.92 10.08
C LYS A 39 -9.60 0.79 9.07
N ASN A 40 -9.92 -0.43 9.50
CA ASN A 40 -10.05 -1.58 8.62
C ASN A 40 -11.53 -1.76 8.25
N LYS A 41 -11.87 -1.56 6.97
CA LYS A 41 -13.20 -1.76 6.39
C LYS A 41 -13.21 -2.85 5.31
N LEU A 42 -12.30 -3.82 5.40
CA LEU A 42 -12.35 -4.98 4.52
C LEU A 42 -13.60 -5.83 4.84
N PRO A 43 -14.34 -6.29 3.83
CA PRO A 43 -15.35 -7.33 3.99
C PRO A 43 -14.73 -8.61 4.56
N GLU A 44 -15.46 -9.32 5.43
CA GLU A 44 -15.00 -10.57 6.05
C GLU A 44 -14.89 -11.73 5.04
N ASN A 45 -15.50 -11.61 3.86
CA ASN A 45 -15.70 -12.69 2.90
C ASN A 45 -15.01 -12.44 1.55
N LEU A 46 -13.87 -11.75 1.54
CA LEU A 46 -13.07 -11.61 0.32
C LEU A 46 -12.46 -12.96 -0.09
N PRO A 47 -12.45 -13.31 -1.38
CA PRO A 47 -11.82 -14.53 -1.84
C PRO A 47 -10.29 -14.47 -1.64
N PRO A 48 -9.63 -15.62 -1.39
CA PRO A 48 -8.18 -15.66 -1.36
C PRO A 48 -7.59 -15.33 -2.74
N VAL A 49 -6.45 -14.65 -2.76
CA VAL A 49 -5.77 -14.24 -4.00
C VAL A 49 -4.37 -14.82 -4.09
N GLN A 50 -3.89 -15.05 -5.31
CA GLN A 50 -2.54 -15.55 -5.58
C GLN A 50 -1.54 -14.41 -5.58
N VAL A 51 -0.88 -14.17 -4.44
CA VAL A 51 0.07 -13.06 -4.25
C VAL A 51 1.26 -13.50 -3.42
N ASP A 52 2.35 -12.72 -3.49
CA ASP A 52 3.42 -12.80 -2.50
C ASP A 52 3.06 -11.90 -1.31
N SER A 53 2.74 -12.53 -0.17
CA SER A 53 2.26 -11.83 1.02
C SER A 53 3.26 -10.79 1.56
N MET A 54 4.56 -11.07 1.46
CA MET A 54 5.59 -10.14 1.95
C MET A 54 5.64 -8.89 1.08
N GLN A 55 5.54 -9.10 -0.22
CA GLN A 55 5.54 -8.02 -1.20
C GLN A 55 4.31 -7.11 -1.06
N ILE A 56 3.10 -7.68 -0.98
CA ILE A 56 1.88 -6.89 -0.77
C ILE A 56 1.93 -6.17 0.59
N GLY A 57 2.40 -6.84 1.63
CA GLY A 57 2.59 -6.23 2.95
C GLY A 57 3.52 -5.00 2.91
N GLN A 58 4.61 -5.07 2.14
CA GLN A 58 5.54 -3.96 1.96
C GLN A 58 4.90 -2.78 1.20
N VAL A 59 4.11 -3.07 0.15
CA VAL A 59 3.35 -2.04 -0.58
C VAL A 59 2.39 -1.32 0.37
N LEU A 60 1.63 -2.06 1.18
CA LEU A 60 0.70 -1.48 2.15
C LEU A 60 1.42 -0.61 3.19
N ILE A 61 2.55 -1.09 3.74
CA ILE A 61 3.35 -0.30 4.68
C ILE A 61 3.81 1.01 4.05
N ASN A 62 4.25 1.00 2.80
CA ASN A 62 4.72 2.21 2.12
C ASN A 62 3.58 3.20 1.89
N LEU A 63 2.40 2.73 1.48
CA LEU A 63 1.21 3.58 1.34
C LEU A 63 0.79 4.18 2.69
N LEU A 64 0.82 3.39 3.78
CA LEU A 64 0.48 3.86 5.13
C LEU A 64 1.46 4.94 5.62
N ILE A 65 2.76 4.78 5.36
CA ILE A 65 3.78 5.79 5.69
C ILE A 65 3.55 7.07 4.89
N ASN A 66 3.26 6.95 3.59
CA ASN A 66 3.00 8.12 2.75
C ASN A 66 1.74 8.88 3.23
N ALA A 67 0.69 8.15 3.62
CA ALA A 67 -0.51 8.72 4.20
C ALA A 67 -0.24 9.44 5.53
N GLU A 68 0.59 8.87 6.40
CA GLU A 68 1.02 9.54 7.65
C GLU A 68 1.73 10.86 7.38
N GLN A 69 2.68 10.88 6.44
CA GLN A 69 3.40 12.10 6.06
C GLN A 69 2.49 13.20 5.50
N ALA A 70 1.36 12.82 4.88
CA ALA A 70 0.35 13.74 4.39
C ALA A 70 -0.57 14.30 5.49
N MET A 71 -0.45 13.82 6.73
CA MET A 71 -1.28 14.17 7.88
C MET A 71 -0.43 14.55 9.12
N PRO A 72 0.41 15.59 9.06
CA PRO A 72 1.30 15.97 10.17
C PRO A 72 0.55 16.35 11.46
N ASP A 73 -0.68 16.84 11.33
CA ASP A 73 -1.54 17.22 12.47
C ASP A 73 -2.45 16.06 12.96
N GLY A 74 -2.30 14.86 12.39
CA GLY A 74 -3.16 13.71 12.63
C GLY A 74 -4.33 13.61 11.65
N GLY A 75 -5.11 12.53 11.77
CA GLY A 75 -6.18 12.24 10.84
C GLY A 75 -6.67 10.79 10.91
N SER A 76 -7.20 10.28 9.80
CA SER A 76 -7.57 8.86 9.70
C SER A 76 -7.15 8.25 8.38
N ILE A 77 -6.68 6.99 8.45
CA ILE A 77 -6.41 6.16 7.28
C ILE A 77 -7.44 5.03 7.27
N THR A 78 -8.07 4.81 6.13
CA THR A 78 -9.03 3.74 5.92
C THR A 78 -8.51 2.80 4.85
N ILE A 79 -8.46 1.50 5.15
CA ILE A 79 -8.24 0.45 4.17
C ILE A 79 -9.58 -0.25 3.92
N ALA A 80 -10.01 -0.32 2.67
CA ALA A 80 -11.18 -1.08 2.24
C ALA A 80 -10.80 -2.02 1.11
N GLY A 81 -11.68 -2.97 0.81
CA GLY A 81 -11.52 -3.83 -0.36
C GLY A 81 -12.83 -4.37 -0.89
N HIS A 82 -12.83 -4.81 -2.13
CA HIS A 82 -13.96 -5.48 -2.76
C HIS A 82 -13.47 -6.39 -3.88
N GLU A 83 -14.32 -7.33 -4.28
CA GLU A 83 -14.10 -8.16 -5.46
C GLU A 83 -14.56 -7.40 -6.71
N GLU A 84 -13.73 -7.40 -7.75
CA GLU A 84 -14.04 -6.81 -9.05
C GLU A 84 -13.32 -7.62 -10.15
N ASN A 85 -14.08 -8.12 -11.15
CA ASN A 85 -13.56 -8.81 -12.34
C ASN A 85 -12.48 -9.88 -12.02
N ASP A 86 -12.82 -10.85 -11.15
CA ASP A 86 -11.93 -11.93 -10.69
C ASP A 86 -10.68 -11.47 -9.92
N CYS A 87 -10.65 -10.21 -9.49
CA CYS A 87 -9.58 -9.62 -8.69
C CYS A 87 -10.13 -9.11 -7.36
N VAL A 88 -9.24 -8.97 -6.37
CA VAL A 88 -9.52 -8.17 -5.16
C VAL A 88 -8.88 -6.81 -5.33
N VAL A 89 -9.69 -5.76 -5.24
CA VAL A 89 -9.24 -4.38 -5.23
C VAL A 89 -9.08 -3.93 -3.80
N LEU A 90 -7.88 -3.44 -3.46
CA LEU A 90 -7.60 -2.78 -2.19
C LEU A 90 -7.54 -1.27 -2.38
N GLN A 91 -8.19 -0.54 -1.49
CA GLN A 91 -8.23 0.91 -1.47
C GLN A 91 -7.66 1.42 -0.14
N VAL A 92 -6.67 2.31 -0.22
CA VAL A 92 -6.11 3.01 0.94
C VAL A 92 -6.45 4.49 0.76
N ALA A 93 -7.13 5.07 1.73
CA ALA A 93 -7.47 6.49 1.72
C ALA A 93 -7.09 7.15 3.04
N ASP A 94 -6.57 8.36 2.97
CA ASP A 94 -6.24 9.21 4.11
C ASP A 94 -7.05 10.50 4.10
N THR A 95 -7.03 11.22 5.23
CA THR A 95 -7.66 12.55 5.37
C THR A 95 -6.63 13.67 5.31
N GLY A 96 -5.46 13.41 4.73
CA GLY A 96 -4.39 14.39 4.60
C GLY A 96 -4.68 15.43 3.53
N GLN A 97 -3.73 16.34 3.38
CA GLN A 97 -3.80 17.42 2.39
C GLN A 97 -3.68 16.93 0.93
N GLY A 98 -3.60 15.62 0.72
CA GLY A 98 -3.36 14.98 -0.57
C GLY A 98 -1.91 15.12 -1.04
N ILE A 99 -1.65 14.60 -2.24
CA ILE A 99 -0.33 14.64 -2.88
C ILE A 99 -0.34 15.71 -3.97
N PRO A 100 0.63 16.65 -3.97
CA PRO A 100 0.79 17.62 -5.05
C PRO A 100 0.83 16.93 -6.42
N PRO A 101 0.14 17.46 -7.46
CA PRO A 101 0.04 16.82 -8.78
C PRO A 101 1.38 16.40 -9.38
N GLU A 102 2.43 17.15 -9.07
CA GLU A 102 3.81 16.92 -9.54
C GLU A 102 4.45 15.67 -8.93
N GLN A 103 3.97 15.20 -7.77
CA GLN A 103 4.48 14.03 -7.05
C GLN A 103 3.62 12.78 -7.29
N GLN A 104 2.38 12.93 -7.77
CA GLN A 104 1.42 11.84 -7.96
C GLN A 104 1.93 10.74 -8.92
N THR A 105 2.81 11.03 -9.86
CA THR A 105 3.31 10.02 -10.80
C THR A 105 4.38 9.12 -10.19
N VAL A 106 5.02 9.55 -9.10
CA VAL A 106 6.25 8.93 -8.59
C VAL A 106 6.07 8.31 -7.20
N ILE A 107 5.29 8.94 -6.32
CA ILE A 107 5.06 8.47 -4.94
C ILE A 107 4.25 7.18 -4.80
N PHE A 108 3.55 6.76 -5.85
CA PHE A 108 2.84 5.48 -5.90
C PHE A 108 3.67 4.36 -6.53
N ASP A 109 4.94 4.61 -6.83
CA ASP A 109 5.86 3.50 -6.94
C ASP A 109 6.15 3.01 -5.51
N PRO A 110 5.81 1.75 -5.16
CA PRO A 110 6.09 1.22 -3.83
C PRO A 110 7.58 1.24 -3.49
N PHE A 111 8.48 1.53 -4.43
CA PHE A 111 9.91 1.69 -4.20
C PHE A 111 10.39 3.15 -4.28
N PHE A 112 9.49 4.13 -4.44
CA PHE A 112 9.85 5.54 -4.44
C PHE A 112 10.25 6.03 -3.06
N THR A 113 11.39 6.69 -2.99
CA THR A 113 11.91 7.36 -1.80
C THR A 113 12.28 8.79 -2.17
N THR A 114 11.89 9.76 -1.34
CA THR A 114 12.25 11.18 -1.49
C THR A 114 13.66 11.50 -0.98
N ARG A 115 14.41 10.50 -0.51
CA ARG A 115 15.79 10.70 -0.07
C ARG A 115 16.68 11.02 -1.27
N GLU A 116 17.23 12.23 -1.28
CA GLU A 116 18.25 12.66 -2.25
C GLU A 116 19.27 11.53 -2.45
N ALA A 117 19.46 11.14 -3.71
CA ALA A 117 20.49 10.21 -4.14
C ALA A 117 21.87 10.83 -3.86
N GLY A 118 22.32 10.76 -2.60
CA GLY A 118 23.60 11.35 -2.22
C GLY A 118 23.63 11.93 -0.82
N LYS A 119 23.41 11.11 0.22
CA LYS A 119 24.20 11.16 1.47
C LYS A 119 23.81 10.02 2.41
N GLY A 120 24.67 9.01 2.46
CA GLY A 120 24.75 8.09 3.59
C GLY A 120 23.94 6.80 3.46
N THR A 121 24.38 5.90 2.57
CA THR A 121 24.60 4.44 2.74
C THR A 121 24.46 3.74 1.38
N ASN A 122 25.37 2.81 1.07
CA ASN A 122 25.53 2.13 -0.22
C ASN A 122 24.37 1.17 -0.57
N GLN A 123 23.19 1.69 -0.88
CA GLN A 123 22.14 0.94 -1.58
C GLN A 123 21.47 1.84 -2.61
N SER A 124 21.96 1.79 -3.85
CA SER A 124 21.19 2.26 -5.00
C SER A 124 20.00 1.33 -5.15
N LEU A 125 18.78 1.83 -4.88
CA LEU A 125 17.56 1.10 -5.26
C LEU A 125 17.49 1.08 -6.80
N PRO A 126 17.27 -0.08 -7.44
CA PRO A 126 17.09 -0.14 -8.88
C PRO A 126 15.83 0.63 -9.30
N ASP A 127 15.83 1.09 -10.55
CA ASP A 127 14.74 1.81 -11.19
C ASP A 127 13.39 1.10 -10.94
N GLY A 128 12.35 1.87 -10.55
CA GLY A 128 11.05 1.33 -10.12
C GLY A 128 10.36 0.48 -11.19
N THR A 129 10.75 0.63 -12.45
CA THR A 129 10.29 -0.17 -13.59
C THR A 129 10.66 -1.65 -13.48
N GLU A 130 11.91 -1.97 -13.09
CA GLU A 130 12.42 -3.35 -12.99
C GLU A 130 11.83 -4.09 -11.78
N GLN A 131 11.44 -3.35 -10.73
CA GLN A 131 10.79 -3.95 -9.56
C GLN A 131 9.31 -4.25 -9.79
N ARG A 132 8.59 -3.47 -10.61
CA ARG A 132 7.17 -3.75 -10.93
C ARG A 132 6.97 -5.13 -11.56
N GLU A 133 7.80 -5.48 -12.53
CA GLU A 133 7.75 -6.78 -13.21
C GLU A 133 8.11 -7.95 -12.28
N ASN A 134 9.10 -7.74 -11.40
CA ASN A 134 9.53 -8.75 -10.42
C ASN A 134 8.48 -9.04 -9.33
N TYR A 135 7.49 -8.15 -9.14
CA TYR A 135 6.42 -8.28 -8.16
C TYR A 135 5.09 -8.70 -8.80
N GLY A 136 5.08 -8.95 -10.12
CA GLY A 136 3.87 -9.34 -10.86
C GLY A 136 2.84 -8.22 -11.06
N PHE A 137 3.14 -6.99 -10.64
CA PHE A 137 2.25 -5.84 -10.85
C PHE A 137 2.30 -5.41 -12.32
N GLN A 138 1.15 -5.46 -13.00
CA GLN A 138 1.05 -4.93 -14.35
C GLN A 138 0.85 -3.41 -14.31
N PRO A 139 1.30 -2.67 -15.34
CA PRO A 139 0.94 -1.26 -15.50
C PRO A 139 -0.58 -1.05 -15.35
N GLY A 140 -0.97 -0.13 -14.46
CA GLY A 140 -2.38 0.20 -14.18
C GLY A 140 -3.04 -0.53 -13.00
N TRP A 141 -2.30 -1.39 -12.28
CA TRP A 141 -2.77 -2.03 -11.02
C TRP A 141 -2.79 -1.09 -9.82
N LEU A 142 -1.92 -0.08 -9.82
CA LEU A 142 -1.94 1.03 -8.87
C LEU A 142 -2.54 2.24 -9.58
N ARG A 143 -3.65 2.75 -9.06
CA ARG A 143 -4.33 3.93 -9.57
C ARG A 143 -4.52 4.92 -8.44
N ASN A 144 -4.21 6.18 -8.70
CA ASN A 144 -4.63 7.27 -7.84
C ASN A 144 -6.04 7.70 -8.26
N ASP A 145 -7.02 6.94 -7.83
CA ASP A 145 -8.41 7.30 -8.04
C ASP A 145 -8.85 8.15 -6.84
N ILE A 146 -8.98 9.47 -7.02
CA ILE A 146 -9.67 10.37 -6.08
C ILE A 146 -11.19 10.13 -6.16
N GLN A 147 -11.59 8.86 -6.22
CA GLN A 147 -12.98 8.45 -6.14
C GLN A 147 -13.30 8.28 -4.65
N PRO A 148 -14.37 8.90 -4.13
CA PRO A 148 -14.81 8.62 -2.78
C PRO A 148 -15.11 7.13 -2.65
N PHE A 149 -14.88 6.54 -1.47
CA PHE A 149 -15.29 5.16 -1.21
C PHE A 149 -16.73 4.94 -1.66
N PRO A 150 -17.04 3.80 -2.30
CA PRO A 150 -18.43 3.46 -2.57
C PRO A 150 -19.22 3.55 -1.25
N ALA A 151 -20.32 4.29 -1.27
CA ALA A 151 -21.15 4.47 -0.08
C ALA A 151 -21.49 3.10 0.52
N GLU A 152 -21.37 2.99 1.85
CA GLU A 152 -21.82 1.80 2.57
C GLU A 152 -23.25 1.48 2.11
N LYS A 153 -23.44 0.33 1.46
CA LYS A 153 -24.79 -0.14 1.16
C LYS A 153 -25.50 -0.23 2.51
N PRO A 154 -26.67 0.40 2.70
CA PRO A 154 -27.39 0.27 3.96
C PRO A 154 -27.60 -1.23 4.21
N GLY A 155 -27.19 -1.70 5.40
CA GLY A 155 -27.34 -3.10 5.79
C GLY A 155 -28.81 -3.54 5.68
N PRO A 156 -29.07 -4.85 5.53
CA PRO A 156 -30.45 -5.35 5.45
C PRO A 156 -31.21 -4.92 6.72
N SER A 157 -32.36 -4.26 6.50
CA SER A 157 -33.34 -3.90 7.53
C SER A 157 -34.06 -5.13 8.06
#